data_AF-A0A2U2XEX5-F1
#
_entry.id   AF-A0A2U2XEX5-F1
#
_cell.length_a   1.000
_cell.length_b   1.000
_cell.length_c   1.000
_cell.angle_alpha   90.00
_cell.angle_beta   90.00
_cell.angle_gamma   90.00
#
_symmetry.space_group_name_H-M   'P 1'
#
loop_
_entity.id
_entity.type
_entity.pdbx_description
1 polymer ?
#
loop_
_entity_poly.entity_id
_entity_poly.type
_entity_poly.pdbx_seq_one_letter_code
_entity_poly.pdbx_strand_id
1 'polypeptide(L)'
;MKNINLPKSSSQFQSEGELFIITSFLKQFYPLQKEDNLKETFTLENASNIKMQLDLYLKDAKVIGEIYVTELPFNSGRKRKFQSDILKMITFEKINKEHYKKFYFLTADEEKLKTLHGDVSDGSFYKHTREKSLIGKNTWLNLTLESFGIELYYYCIGELFFEKLKKTRKLQKEGMREKVINK
;
A
#
# COMPACT_ATOMS: atom_id res chain seq x y z
N MET A 1 10.82 4.46 35.57
CA MET A 1 10.89 3.64 34.34
C MET A 1 9.77 4.10 33.42
N LYS A 2 10.09 4.60 32.21
CA LYS A 2 9.07 5.04 31.25
C LYS A 2 8.40 3.80 30.67
N ASN A 3 7.08 3.69 30.83
CA ASN A 3 6.26 2.70 30.14
C ASN A 3 6.33 2.98 28.64
N ILE A 4 7.15 2.20 27.94
CA ILE A 4 7.10 2.13 26.48
C ILE A 4 5.86 1.29 26.16
N ASN A 5 4.78 1.95 25.77
CA ASN A 5 3.63 1.28 25.21
C ASN A 5 4.05 0.72 23.85
N LEU A 6 4.44 -0.55 23.82
CA LEU A 6 4.70 -1.26 22.58
C LEU A 6 3.37 -1.39 21.81
N PRO A 7 3.34 -1.08 20.51
CA PRO A 7 2.16 -1.36 19.69
C PRO A 7 1.88 -2.86 19.71
N LYS A 8 0.59 -3.22 19.79
CA LYS A 8 0.13 -4.62 19.68
C LYS A 8 0.80 -5.24 18.44
N SER A 9 1.41 -6.40 18.63
CA SER A 9 2.29 -7.16 17.71
C SER A 9 1.78 -7.43 16.28
N SER A 10 0.62 -6.89 15.88
CA SER A 10 0.00 -7.05 14.58
C SER A 10 0.45 -6.05 13.51
N SER A 11 1.10 -4.93 13.87
CA SER A 11 1.45 -3.87 12.90
C SER A 11 2.91 -3.86 12.45
N GLN A 12 3.85 -4.24 13.30
CA GLN A 12 5.26 -3.89 13.09
C GLN A 12 5.87 -4.45 11.80
N PHE A 13 5.70 -5.75 11.50
CA PHE A 13 6.25 -6.34 10.28
C PHE A 13 5.61 -5.80 9.00
N GLN A 14 4.31 -5.48 9.04
CA GLN A 14 3.63 -4.88 7.89
C GLN A 14 4.11 -3.44 7.69
N SER A 15 4.22 -2.66 8.76
CA SER A 15 4.75 -1.29 8.73
C SER A 15 6.22 -1.25 8.29
N GLU A 16 7.06 -2.19 8.73
CA GLU A 16 8.45 -2.33 8.29
C GLU A 16 8.51 -2.66 6.78
N GLY A 17 7.64 -3.55 6.30
CA GLY A 17 7.52 -3.87 4.88
C GLY A 17 7.04 -2.67 4.05
N GLU A 18 6.02 -1.96 4.51
CA GLU A 18 5.50 -0.74 3.87
C GLU A 18 6.61 0.32 3.79
N LEU A 19 7.31 0.60 4.88
CA LEU A 19 8.43 1.55 4.93
C LEU A 19 9.57 1.17 3.98
N PHE A 20 9.90 -0.12 3.90
CA PHE A 20 10.92 -0.61 2.97
C PHE A 20 10.52 -0.40 1.50
N ILE A 21 9.25 -0.66 1.16
CA ILE A 21 8.70 -0.42 -0.18
C ILE A 21 8.73 1.07 -0.52
N ILE A 22 8.29 1.94 0.40
CA ILE A 22 8.34 3.40 0.23
C ILE A 22 9.77 3.85 -0.07
N THR A 23 10.71 3.41 0.76
CA THR A 23 12.12 3.81 0.65
C THR A 23 12.72 3.35 -0.67
N SER A 24 12.42 2.11 -1.09
CA SER A 24 12.88 1.55 -2.36
C SER A 24 12.27 2.28 -3.56
N PHE A 25 10.97 2.58 -3.51
CA PHE A 25 10.29 3.36 -4.54
C PHE A 25 10.91 4.75 -4.69
N LEU A 26 11.11 5.46 -3.58
CA LEU A 26 11.69 6.80 -3.62
C LEU A 26 13.10 6.74 -4.20
N LYS A 27 13.96 5.83 -3.74
CA LYS A 27 15.31 5.67 -4.31
C LYS A 27 15.30 5.46 -5.83
N GLN A 28 14.35 4.67 -6.34
CA GLN A 28 14.29 4.33 -7.77
C GLN A 28 13.65 5.41 -8.65
N PHE A 29 12.56 6.03 -8.19
CA PHE A 29 11.71 6.89 -9.04
C PHE A 29 11.79 8.38 -8.69
N TYR A 30 12.27 8.70 -7.50
CA TYR A 30 12.42 10.06 -7.01
C TYR A 30 13.71 10.13 -6.22
N PRO A 31 14.91 10.10 -6.87
CA PRO A 31 16.19 10.17 -6.16
C PRO A 31 16.19 11.41 -5.26
N LEU A 32 15.84 11.19 -4.00
CA LEU A 32 15.58 12.24 -3.04
C LEU A 32 16.94 12.85 -2.72
N GLN A 33 17.14 14.12 -3.08
CA GLN A 33 18.35 14.83 -2.68
C GLN A 33 18.39 15.11 -1.17
N LYS A 34 17.28 14.91 -0.44
CA LYS A 34 17.21 14.97 1.03
C LYS A 34 16.14 14.00 1.57
N GLU A 35 16.50 13.23 2.59
CA GLU A 35 15.67 12.22 3.27
C GLU A 35 14.55 12.81 4.16
N ASP A 36 14.31 14.11 4.15
CA ASP A 36 13.77 14.80 5.33
C ASP A 36 12.25 14.86 5.50
N ASN A 37 11.40 14.27 4.64
CA ASN A 37 9.94 14.45 4.78
C ASN A 37 9.06 13.22 4.50
N LEU A 38 9.56 12.02 4.76
CA LEU A 38 8.70 10.84 4.90
C LEU A 38 7.99 10.88 6.27
N LYS A 39 6.87 11.60 6.36
CA LYS A 39 5.99 11.50 7.53
C LYS A 39 4.94 10.42 7.28
N GLU A 40 4.94 9.41 8.14
CA GLU A 40 4.02 8.25 8.16
C GLU A 40 2.55 8.59 8.35
N THR A 41 2.19 9.84 8.61
CA THR A 41 0.80 10.20 8.87
C THR A 41 0.61 11.67 8.70
N PHE A 42 -0.24 12.06 7.75
CA PHE A 42 -0.72 13.42 7.69
C PHE A 42 -2.09 13.47 8.36
N THR A 43 -2.27 14.46 9.21
CA THR A 43 -3.56 14.79 9.79
C THR A 43 -3.83 16.21 9.34
N LEU A 44 -4.68 16.38 8.33
CA LEU A 44 -5.12 17.70 7.93
C LEU A 44 -6.41 18.01 8.69
N GLU A 45 -6.33 18.80 9.75
CA GLU A 45 -7.51 19.49 10.26
C GLU A 45 -7.87 20.59 9.25
N ASN A 46 -8.78 20.24 8.33
CA ASN A 46 -9.45 21.26 7.53
C ASN A 46 -10.64 21.83 8.34
N ALA A 47 -11.34 22.83 7.81
CA ALA A 47 -12.54 23.41 8.44
C ALA A 47 -13.64 22.38 8.84
N SER A 48 -13.51 21.13 8.39
CA SER A 48 -14.38 19.99 8.67
C SER A 48 -13.83 18.99 9.71
N ASN A 49 -12.67 19.22 10.33
CA ASN A 49 -12.02 18.33 11.32
C ASN A 49 -11.76 16.88 10.85
N ILE A 50 -11.66 16.63 9.54
CA ILE A 50 -11.48 15.27 9.00
C ILE A 50 -10.00 14.87 8.97
N LYS A 51 -9.62 13.87 9.76
CA LYS A 51 -8.25 13.33 9.78
C LYS A 51 -8.09 12.22 8.74
N MET A 52 -7.19 12.38 7.77
CA MET A 52 -6.91 11.38 6.72
C MET A 52 -5.42 11.07 6.63
N GLN A 53 -5.07 9.81 6.86
CA GLN A 53 -3.69 9.30 6.79
C GLN A 53 -3.40 8.66 5.43
N LEU A 54 -2.35 9.13 4.75
CA LEU A 54 -1.80 8.52 3.54
C LEU A 54 -0.44 7.88 3.84
N ASP A 55 -0.14 6.76 3.21
CA ASP A 55 1.15 6.06 3.42
C ASP A 55 2.32 6.80 2.75
N LEU A 56 2.04 7.49 1.64
CA LEU A 56 2.98 8.37 0.96
C LEU A 56 2.33 9.73 0.75
N TYR A 57 3.00 10.80 1.18
CA TYR A 57 2.66 12.16 0.77
C TYR A 57 3.91 13.03 0.71
N LEU A 58 4.18 13.58 -0.48
CA LEU A 58 5.24 14.54 -0.72
C LEU A 58 4.58 15.85 -1.16
N LYS A 59 4.44 16.78 -0.21
CA LYS A 59 3.73 18.04 -0.40
C LYS A 59 4.27 18.84 -1.60
N ASP A 60 5.58 19.10 -1.62
CA ASP A 60 6.19 19.97 -2.63
C ASP A 60 6.15 19.35 -4.04
N ALA A 61 6.29 18.03 -4.11
CA ALA A 61 6.19 17.27 -5.36
C ALA A 61 4.73 16.98 -5.79
N LYS A 62 3.74 17.35 -4.96
CA LYS A 62 2.32 17.02 -5.15
C LYS A 62 2.11 15.53 -5.46
N VAL A 63 2.71 14.67 -4.64
CA VAL A 63 2.57 13.21 -4.75
C VAL A 63 1.81 12.69 -3.54
N ILE A 64 0.82 11.82 -3.77
CA ILE A 64 0.19 11.00 -2.72
C ILE A 64 0.21 9.53 -3.13
N GLY A 65 0.17 8.64 -2.15
CA GLY A 65 0.04 7.22 -2.44
C GLY A 65 -0.28 6.34 -1.25
N GLU A 66 -0.62 5.12 -1.58
CA GLU A 66 -1.04 4.06 -0.66
C GLU A 66 -0.26 2.79 -0.94
N ILE A 67 0.01 2.03 0.10
CA ILE A 67 0.72 0.76 0.01
C ILE A 67 -0.13 -0.30 0.65
N TYR A 68 -0.24 -1.41 -0.08
CA TYR A 68 -0.93 -2.55 0.46
C TYR A 68 -0.12 -3.82 0.29
N VAL A 69 0.52 -4.19 1.39
CA VAL A 69 1.24 -5.45 1.54
C VAL A 69 0.22 -6.57 1.72
N THR A 70 0.08 -7.41 0.70
CA THR A 70 -0.97 -8.41 0.63
C THR A 70 -0.68 -9.58 -0.30
N GLU A 71 -1.51 -10.62 -0.19
CA GLU A 71 -1.50 -11.75 -1.12
C GLU A 71 -2.59 -11.54 -2.16
N LEU A 72 -2.25 -11.88 -3.41
CA LEU A 72 -3.16 -11.90 -4.54
C LEU A 72 -3.55 -13.35 -4.88
N PRO A 73 -4.79 -13.59 -5.36
CA PRO A 73 -5.84 -12.60 -5.65
C PRO A 73 -6.56 -12.07 -4.39
N PHE A 74 -7.25 -10.94 -4.53
CA PHE A 74 -7.99 -10.33 -3.43
C PHE A 74 -9.26 -11.10 -3.04
N ASN A 75 -9.41 -11.36 -1.75
CA ASN A 75 -10.72 -11.66 -1.16
C ASN A 75 -11.59 -10.39 -1.00
N SER A 76 -12.86 -10.56 -0.64
CA SER A 76 -13.82 -9.43 -0.55
C SER A 76 -13.40 -8.33 0.44
N GLY A 77 -12.82 -8.70 1.58
CA GLY A 77 -12.31 -7.73 2.56
C GLY A 77 -11.14 -6.90 2.02
N ARG A 78 -10.19 -7.56 1.35
CA ARG A 78 -9.04 -6.91 0.71
C ARG A 78 -9.48 -5.97 -0.42
N LYS A 79 -10.47 -6.40 -1.22
CA LYS A 79 -11.08 -5.54 -2.26
C LYS A 79 -11.63 -4.26 -1.63
N ARG A 80 -12.42 -4.36 -0.55
CA ARG A 80 -12.99 -3.20 0.16
C ARG A 80 -11.94 -2.24 0.69
N LYS A 81 -10.86 -2.74 1.30
CA LYS A 81 -9.75 -1.88 1.73
C LYS A 81 -9.14 -1.13 0.55
N PHE A 82 -8.83 -1.81 -0.54
CA PHE A 82 -8.29 -1.18 -1.74
C PHE A 82 -9.21 -0.06 -2.28
N GLN A 83 -10.53 -0.26 -2.31
CA GLN A 83 -11.46 0.82 -2.72
C GLN A 83 -11.43 2.00 -1.73
N SER A 84 -11.39 1.71 -0.42
CA SER A 84 -11.32 2.73 0.62
C SER A 84 -10.07 3.60 0.48
N ASP A 85 -8.93 2.98 0.20
CA ASP A 85 -7.65 3.66 0.01
C ASP A 85 -7.67 4.56 -1.24
N ILE A 86 -8.28 4.09 -2.34
CA ILE A 86 -8.51 4.92 -3.54
C ILE A 86 -9.40 6.12 -3.22
N LEU A 87 -10.53 5.89 -2.55
CA LEU A 87 -11.47 6.96 -2.20
C LEU A 87 -10.82 7.99 -1.28
N LYS A 88 -9.95 7.55 -0.38
CA LYS A 88 -9.15 8.42 0.49
C LYS A 88 -8.26 9.36 -0.31
N MET A 89 -7.51 8.87 -1.29
CA MET A 89 -6.68 9.71 -2.16
C MET A 89 -7.51 10.72 -2.97
N ILE A 90 -8.64 10.29 -3.54
CA ILE A 90 -9.53 11.17 -4.32
C ILE A 90 -10.16 12.24 -3.42
N THR A 91 -10.58 11.85 -2.22
CA THR A 91 -11.19 12.77 -1.24
C THR A 91 -10.17 13.79 -0.77
N PHE A 92 -8.94 13.36 -0.52
CA PHE A 92 -7.83 14.25 -0.17
C PHE A 92 -7.58 15.30 -1.25
N GLU A 93 -7.51 14.88 -2.51
CA GLU A 93 -7.35 15.79 -3.66
C GLU A 93 -8.47 16.85 -3.68
N LYS A 94 -9.73 16.41 -3.60
CA LYS A 94 -10.90 17.29 -3.63
C LYS A 94 -10.94 18.29 -2.47
N ILE A 95 -10.63 17.83 -1.26
CA ILE A 95 -10.65 18.66 -0.06
C ILE A 95 -9.60 19.77 -0.13
N ASN A 96 -8.41 19.45 -0.66
CA ASN A 96 -7.33 20.43 -0.81
C ASN A 96 -7.47 21.31 -2.05
N LYS A 97 -8.37 20.99 -2.99
CA LYS A 97 -8.56 21.70 -4.28
C LYS A 97 -7.26 21.83 -5.07
N GLU A 98 -6.41 20.82 -4.96
CA GLU A 98 -5.15 20.70 -5.69
C GLU A 98 -5.17 19.42 -6.51
N HIS A 99 -4.30 19.27 -7.51
CA HIS A 99 -4.12 18.01 -8.22
C HIS A 99 -2.84 17.32 -7.74
N TYR A 100 -2.94 16.01 -7.48
CA TYR A 100 -1.82 15.19 -7.05
C TYR A 100 -1.54 14.04 -8.03
N LYS A 101 -0.26 13.72 -8.20
CA LYS A 101 0.16 12.45 -8.78
C LYS A 101 -0.11 11.35 -7.75
N LYS A 102 -0.88 10.34 -8.15
CA LYS A 102 -1.41 9.30 -7.26
C LYS A 102 -0.75 7.97 -7.56
N PHE A 103 -0.20 7.33 -6.54
CA PHE A 103 0.41 6.01 -6.66
C PHE A 103 -0.28 5.00 -5.73
N TYR A 104 -0.38 3.77 -6.20
CA TYR A 104 -0.75 2.64 -5.36
C TYR A 104 0.30 1.55 -5.51
N PHE A 105 0.76 0.98 -4.41
CA PHE A 105 1.73 -0.11 -4.44
C PHE A 105 1.11 -1.39 -3.87
N LEU A 106 1.26 -2.48 -4.62
CA LEU A 106 0.82 -3.81 -4.21
C LEU A 106 1.99 -4.76 -4.18
N THR A 107 2.18 -5.49 -3.08
CA THR A 107 3.13 -6.60 -3.11
C THR A 107 2.58 -7.75 -3.95
N ALA A 108 3.43 -8.36 -4.75
CA ALA A 108 3.12 -9.56 -5.51
C ALA A 108 4.30 -10.54 -5.43
N ASP A 109 3.98 -11.84 -5.39
CA ASP A 109 5.01 -12.85 -5.42
C ASP A 109 5.69 -12.91 -6.79
N GLU A 110 6.95 -13.31 -6.77
CA GLU A 110 7.82 -13.39 -7.95
C GLU A 110 7.22 -14.27 -9.04
N GLU A 111 6.69 -15.45 -8.70
CA GLU A 111 6.14 -16.39 -9.69
C GLU A 111 4.96 -15.79 -10.45
N LYS A 112 4.01 -15.16 -9.73
CA LYS A 112 2.88 -14.48 -10.35
C LYS A 112 3.33 -13.34 -11.26
N LEU A 113 4.35 -12.58 -10.85
CA LEU A 113 4.85 -11.50 -11.69
C LEU A 113 5.57 -12.03 -12.94
N LYS A 114 6.32 -13.14 -12.85
CA LYS A 114 6.94 -13.80 -14.01
C LYS A 114 5.92 -14.15 -15.08
N THR A 115 4.74 -14.63 -14.67
CA THR A 115 3.67 -14.98 -15.64
C THR A 115 3.16 -13.78 -16.46
N LEU A 116 3.33 -12.54 -15.96
CA LEU A 116 2.85 -11.33 -16.62
C LEU A 116 3.97 -10.52 -17.28
N HIS A 117 5.17 -10.51 -16.67
CA HIS A 117 6.25 -9.62 -17.03
C HIS A 117 7.46 -10.33 -17.64
N GLY A 118 7.52 -11.68 -17.59
CA GLY A 118 8.68 -12.45 -18.03
C GLY A 118 9.76 -12.44 -16.97
N ASP A 119 10.90 -11.80 -17.27
CA ASP A 119 11.99 -11.67 -16.31
C ASP A 119 11.64 -10.68 -15.21
N VAL A 120 11.64 -11.18 -13.97
CA VAL A 120 11.40 -10.36 -12.79
C VAL A 120 12.46 -10.61 -11.72
N SER A 121 12.66 -9.62 -10.86
CA SER A 121 13.68 -9.64 -9.81
C SER A 121 13.06 -9.18 -8.50
N ASP A 122 13.47 -9.82 -7.41
CA ASP A 122 13.09 -9.41 -6.06
C ASP A 122 13.43 -7.94 -5.80
N GLY A 123 12.56 -7.24 -5.07
CA GLY A 123 12.71 -5.83 -4.75
C GLY A 123 12.47 -4.86 -5.91
N SER A 124 12.05 -5.35 -7.08
CA SER A 124 11.78 -4.50 -8.24
C SER A 124 10.31 -4.11 -8.38
N PHE A 125 10.07 -2.96 -9.00
CA PHE A 125 8.72 -2.46 -9.30
C PHE A 125 8.31 -2.76 -10.74
N TYR A 126 7.09 -3.26 -10.89
CA TYR A 126 6.48 -3.58 -12.18
C TYR A 126 5.21 -2.76 -12.35
N LYS A 127 5.17 -1.92 -13.38
CA LYS A 127 4.00 -1.08 -13.66
C LYS A 127 2.82 -1.95 -14.08
N HIS A 128 1.68 -1.75 -13.43
CA HIS A 128 0.43 -2.38 -13.81
C HIS A 128 -0.08 -1.82 -15.15
N THR A 129 -0.60 -2.72 -16.00
CA THR A 129 -1.40 -2.36 -17.17
C THR A 129 -2.63 -3.27 -17.26
N ARG A 130 -3.60 -2.94 -18.12
CA ARG A 130 -4.76 -3.82 -18.36
C ARG A 130 -4.34 -5.21 -18.81
N GLU A 131 -3.29 -5.31 -19.62
CA GLU A 131 -2.75 -6.55 -20.17
C GLU A 131 -1.98 -7.35 -19.11
N LYS A 132 -1.29 -6.64 -18.21
CA LYS A 132 -0.46 -7.18 -17.13
C LYS A 132 -1.12 -6.88 -15.78
N SER A 133 -2.27 -7.51 -15.53
CA SER A 133 -3.10 -7.26 -14.35
C SER A 133 -3.26 -8.50 -13.46
N LEU A 134 -2.75 -8.42 -12.22
CA LEU A 134 -3.03 -9.37 -11.15
C LEU A 134 -4.36 -9.09 -10.40
N ILE A 135 -4.98 -7.95 -10.68
CA ILE A 135 -6.28 -7.55 -10.09
C ILE A 135 -7.46 -7.79 -11.05
N GLY A 136 -7.19 -8.35 -12.23
CA GLY A 136 -8.14 -8.67 -13.30
C GLY A 136 -8.29 -7.55 -14.33
N LYS A 137 -8.26 -7.90 -15.63
CA LYS A 137 -8.20 -6.95 -16.76
C LYS A 137 -9.43 -6.04 -16.90
N ASN A 138 -10.62 -6.62 -16.75
CA ASN A 138 -11.91 -5.95 -16.96
C ASN A 138 -12.65 -5.71 -15.64
N THR A 139 -11.91 -5.32 -14.61
CA THR A 139 -12.50 -5.03 -13.30
C THR A 139 -12.82 -3.55 -13.18
N TRP A 140 -13.85 -3.24 -12.39
CA TRP A 140 -14.16 -1.85 -12.01
C TRP A 140 -12.94 -1.14 -11.37
N LEU A 141 -12.04 -1.91 -10.74
CA LEU A 141 -10.78 -1.43 -10.18
C LEU A 141 -9.87 -0.82 -11.26
N ASN A 142 -9.61 -1.56 -12.36
CA ASN A 142 -8.80 -1.04 -13.46
C ASN A 142 -9.39 0.25 -14.03
N LEU A 143 -10.71 0.25 -14.26
CA LEU A 143 -11.41 1.43 -14.75
C LEU A 143 -11.28 2.62 -13.79
N THR A 144 -11.35 2.37 -12.48
CA THR A 144 -11.20 3.41 -11.45
C THR A 144 -9.78 3.98 -11.43
N LEU A 145 -8.76 3.12 -11.45
CA LEU A 145 -7.36 3.54 -11.46
C LEU A 145 -7.10 4.47 -12.66
N GLU A 146 -7.58 4.10 -13.84
CA GLU A 146 -7.41 4.91 -15.05
C GLU A 146 -8.20 6.23 -15.00
N SER A 147 -9.48 6.17 -14.60
CA SER A 147 -10.37 7.35 -14.58
C SER A 147 -9.88 8.43 -13.62
N PHE A 148 -9.23 8.02 -12.53
CA PHE A 148 -8.67 8.93 -11.53
C PHE A 148 -7.16 9.15 -11.68
N GLY A 149 -6.52 8.63 -12.73
CA GLY A 149 -5.10 8.81 -12.97
C GLY A 149 -4.21 8.28 -11.83
N ILE A 150 -4.56 7.12 -11.28
CA ILE A 150 -3.81 6.44 -10.21
C ILE A 150 -2.90 5.41 -10.85
N GLU A 151 -1.59 5.58 -10.68
CA GLU A 151 -0.61 4.61 -11.15
C GLU A 151 -0.43 3.47 -10.14
N LEU A 152 -0.76 2.25 -10.56
CA LEU A 152 -0.52 1.05 -9.77
C LEU A 152 0.83 0.42 -10.13
N TYR A 153 1.62 0.10 -9.12
CA TYR A 153 2.85 -0.69 -9.25
C TYR A 153 2.77 -1.95 -8.41
N TYR A 154 3.24 -3.06 -8.97
CA TYR A 154 3.53 -4.27 -8.24
C TYR A 154 4.95 -4.23 -7.71
N TYR A 155 5.11 -4.40 -6.41
CA TYR A 155 6.41 -4.60 -5.78
C TYR A 155 6.67 -6.10 -5.67
N CYS A 156 7.71 -6.57 -6.36
CA CYS A 156 8.09 -7.98 -6.32
C CYS A 156 8.70 -8.30 -4.96
N ILE A 157 8.13 -9.28 -4.28
CA ILE A 157 8.68 -9.83 -3.05
C ILE A 157 9.12 -11.27 -3.27
N GLY A 158 10.33 -11.58 -2.82
CA GLY A 158 10.89 -12.92 -2.84
C GLY A 158 10.12 -13.88 -1.94
N GLU A 159 10.28 -15.18 -2.24
CA GLU A 159 9.55 -16.26 -1.60
C GLU A 159 9.64 -16.24 -0.06
N LEU A 160 10.83 -15.99 0.48
CA LEU A 160 11.06 -15.93 1.94
C LEU A 160 10.22 -14.83 2.62
N PHE A 161 10.09 -13.66 2.00
CA PHE A 161 9.27 -12.58 2.55
C PHE A 161 7.78 -12.90 2.41
N PHE A 162 7.39 -13.51 1.30
CA PHE A 162 6.01 -13.92 1.06
C PHE A 162 5.52 -14.98 2.07
N GLU A 163 6.35 -15.98 2.38
CA GLU A 163 6.02 -17.00 3.39
C GLU A 163 5.93 -16.40 4.81
N LYS A 164 6.80 -15.44 5.14
CA LYS A 164 6.69 -14.67 6.39
C LYS A 164 5.38 -13.89 6.45
N LEU A 165 4.97 -13.24 5.35
CA LEU A 165 3.71 -12.51 5.29
C LEU A 165 2.50 -13.44 5.51
N LYS A 166 2.48 -14.61 4.85
CA LYS A 166 1.44 -15.64 5.04
C LYS A 166 1.36 -16.10 6.50
N LYS A 167 2.50 -16.43 7.10
CA LYS A 167 2.57 -16.91 8.50
C LYS A 167 2.04 -15.85 9.46
N THR A 168 2.50 -14.60 9.32
CA THR A 168 2.04 -13.48 10.16
C THR A 168 0.52 -13.28 10.05
N ARG A 169 -0.05 -13.35 8.84
CA ARG A 169 -1.50 -13.22 8.63
C ARG A 169 -2.30 -14.38 9.20
N LYS A 170 -1.78 -15.61 9.15
CA LYS A 170 -2.40 -16.78 9.77
C LYS A 170 -2.50 -16.59 11.29
N LEU A 171 -1.38 -16.21 11.92
CA LEU A 171 -1.32 -15.94 13.36
C LEU A 171 -2.26 -14.81 13.78
N GLN A 172 -2.38 -13.74 12.98
CA GLN A 172 -3.33 -12.66 13.24
C GLN A 172 -4.79 -13.13 13.23
N LYS A 173 -5.17 -13.98 12.28
CA LYS A 173 -6.53 -14.54 12.22
C LYS A 173 -6.84 -15.42 13.42
N GLU A 174 -5.87 -16.23 13.84
CA GLU A 174 -6.00 -17.13 15.00
C GLU A 174 -6.11 -16.33 16.31
N GLY A 175 -5.23 -15.35 16.55
CA GLY A 175 -5.29 -14.50 17.73
C GLY A 175 -6.54 -13.59 17.80
N MET A 176 -7.18 -13.29 16.67
CA MET A 176 -8.50 -12.65 16.67
C MET A 176 -9.63 -13.60 17.06
N ARG A 177 -9.56 -14.89 16.70
CA ARG A 177 -10.57 -15.88 17.08
C ARG A 177 -10.57 -16.13 18.58
N GLU A 178 -9.41 -16.24 19.21
CA GLU A 178 -9.30 -16.43 20.67
C GLU A 178 -9.91 -15.25 21.46
N LYS A 179 -9.79 -14.02 20.95
CA LYS A 179 -10.41 -12.83 21.57
C LYS A 179 -11.92 -12.74 21.39
N VAL A 180 -12.47 -13.41 20.38
CA VAL A 180 -13.92 -13.47 20.13
C VAL A 180 -14.58 -14.59 20.94
N ILE A 181 -13.83 -15.68 21.24
CA ILE A 181 -14.34 -16.80 22.05
C ILE A 181 -14.32 -16.46 23.55
N ASN A 182 -13.39 -15.60 24.00
CA ASN A 182 -13.27 -15.18 25.40
C ASN A 182 -14.02 -13.87 25.72
N LYS A 183 -15.06 -13.54 24.96
CA LYS A 183 -15.98 -12.42 25.19
C LYS A 183 -17.41 -12.93 25.25
#